data_AF-A0A7Y1UUV8-F1
#
_entry.id   AF-A0A7Y1UUV8-F1
#
_cell.length_a   1.000
_cell.length_b   1.000
_cell.length_c   1.000
_cell.angle_alpha   90.00
_cell.angle_beta   90.00
_cell.angle_gamma   90.00
#
_symmetry.space_group_name_H-M   'P 1'
#
loop_
_entity.id
_entity.type
_entity.pdbx_description
1 polymer ?
#
loop_
_entity_poly.entity_id
_entity_poly.type
_entity_poly.pdbx_seq_one_letter_code
_entity_poly.pdbx_strand_id
1 'polypeptide(L)'
;EALQCPTILYNGYGEHRIEGIGDKHIPWVHNVKNSDMAIGVDDEAAMALTRLFNEEAGLEYLSSVGVDDATIEHLPLMGISGAANLLSAIKVAKHYEMTEKDVVMTVATDSMEMYGSRLAELTEDRGSFDATDAAVAFNRYLLGTGLDHVHELGYYDRKRIHNLKYYTWVEQQGKTYEEIQAQWYDDDYWTSIQAMADPIDELIGAFNERVASQ
;
A
#
# COMPACT_ATOMS: atom_id res chain seq x y z
N GLU A 1 -3.29 -0.20 4.67
CA GLU A 1 -2.76 -1.47 5.23
C GLU A 1 -3.73 -2.61 4.91
N ALA A 2 -3.29 -3.87 5.04
CA ALA A 2 -4.19 -5.01 4.89
C ALA A 2 -5.10 -5.15 6.11
N LEU A 3 -6.41 -5.35 5.88
CA LEU A 3 -7.39 -5.49 6.96
C LEU A 3 -7.14 -6.73 7.82
N GLN A 4 -6.59 -7.79 7.22
CA GLN A 4 -6.24 -9.03 7.91
C GLN A 4 -5.01 -8.89 8.82
N CYS A 5 -4.24 -7.79 8.68
CA CYS A 5 -3.16 -7.43 9.61
C CYS A 5 -3.17 -5.92 9.93
N PRO A 6 -4.20 -5.45 10.68
CA PRO A 6 -4.48 -4.02 10.84
C PRO A 6 -3.67 -3.43 12.01
N THR A 7 -2.35 -3.38 11.84
CA THR A 7 -1.40 -2.90 12.85
C THR A 7 -1.65 -1.42 13.20
N ILE A 8 -1.93 -0.58 12.19
CA ILE A 8 -2.12 0.88 12.38
C ILE A 8 -3.53 1.16 12.94
N LEU A 9 -4.55 0.61 12.29
CA LEU A 9 -5.96 0.84 12.63
C LEU A 9 -6.31 0.28 14.01
N TYR A 10 -5.96 -0.97 14.28
CA TYR A 10 -6.51 -1.72 15.41
C TYR A 10 -5.47 -2.27 16.37
N ASN A 11 -4.18 -1.95 16.18
CA ASN A 11 -3.09 -2.65 16.86
C ASN A 11 -3.21 -4.17 16.68
N GLY A 12 -3.74 -4.58 15.54
CA GLY A 12 -4.01 -5.98 15.22
C GLY A 12 -2.78 -6.68 14.65
N TYR A 13 -2.89 -7.99 14.51
CA TYR A 13 -1.88 -8.87 13.97
C TYR A 13 -2.57 -9.94 13.10
N GLY A 14 -1.84 -10.48 12.14
CA GLY A 14 -2.34 -11.53 11.26
C GLY A 14 -1.44 -11.73 10.04
N GLU A 15 -1.97 -12.43 9.06
CA GLU A 15 -1.35 -12.69 7.77
C GLU A 15 -2.26 -12.13 6.66
N HIS A 16 -1.67 -11.69 5.57
CA HIS A 16 -2.42 -11.21 4.41
C HIS A 16 -1.66 -11.50 3.11
N ARG A 17 -2.34 -11.31 1.99
CA ARG A 17 -1.81 -11.59 0.65
C ARG A 17 -1.35 -10.35 -0.12
N ILE A 18 -1.58 -9.15 0.42
CA ILE A 18 -1.11 -7.91 -0.22
C ILE A 18 0.41 -7.78 -0.07
N GLU A 19 1.15 -8.22 -1.09
CA GLU A 19 2.61 -8.14 -1.09
C GLU A 19 3.10 -6.68 -1.14
N GLY A 20 4.22 -6.41 -0.47
CA GLY A 20 4.83 -5.07 -0.42
C GLY A 20 4.34 -4.16 0.72
N ILE A 21 3.37 -4.60 1.54
CA ILE A 21 2.90 -3.86 2.72
C ILE A 21 2.73 -4.77 3.94
N GLY A 22 2.38 -4.19 5.10
CA GLY A 22 1.84 -4.93 6.24
C GLY A 22 2.86 -5.72 7.08
N ASP A 23 3.98 -5.07 7.42
CA ASP A 23 5.12 -5.64 8.16
C ASP A 23 4.82 -6.11 9.60
N LYS A 24 3.55 -6.10 10.04
CA LYS A 24 3.08 -6.52 11.38
C LYS A 24 3.62 -5.68 12.55
N HIS A 25 4.29 -4.57 12.24
CA HIS A 25 4.77 -3.57 13.18
C HIS A 25 4.86 -2.22 12.46
N ILE A 26 5.01 -1.13 13.22
CA ILE A 26 5.24 0.18 12.64
C ILE A 26 6.73 0.32 12.30
N PRO A 27 7.12 0.52 11.02
CA PRO A 27 8.51 0.65 10.64
C PRO A 27 9.18 1.84 11.35
N TRP A 28 10.45 1.70 11.71
CA TRP A 28 11.19 2.77 12.40
C TRP A 28 11.15 4.09 11.63
N VAL A 29 11.29 4.00 10.31
CA VAL A 29 11.35 5.12 9.37
C VAL A 29 10.00 5.74 9.03
N HIS A 30 8.87 5.17 9.48
CA HIS A 30 7.55 5.73 9.18
C HIS A 30 7.32 7.00 10.01
N ASN A 31 7.37 8.18 9.37
CA ASN A 31 7.00 9.43 10.03
C ASN A 31 5.47 9.54 10.22
N VAL A 32 4.97 8.98 11.32
CA VAL A 32 3.53 8.90 11.62
C VAL A 32 2.88 10.28 11.82
N LYS A 33 3.64 11.33 12.15
CA LYS A 33 3.10 12.70 12.26
C LYS A 33 2.49 13.19 10.94
N ASN A 34 3.04 12.74 9.82
CA ASN A 34 2.62 13.09 8.46
C ASN A 34 1.56 12.12 7.90
N SER A 35 0.96 11.27 8.73
CA SER A 35 -0.11 10.35 8.32
C SER A 35 -1.45 10.89 8.83
N ASP A 36 -2.25 11.44 7.92
CA ASP A 36 -3.56 12.00 8.25
C ASP A 36 -4.68 10.95 8.28
N MET A 37 -4.49 9.78 7.67
CA MET A 37 -5.48 8.72 7.65
C MET A 37 -4.83 7.33 7.75
N ALA A 38 -5.58 6.39 8.31
CA ALA A 38 -5.32 4.95 8.21
C ALA A 38 -6.49 4.28 7.51
N ILE A 39 -6.19 3.45 6.51
CA ILE A 39 -7.20 2.78 5.68
C ILE A 39 -6.88 1.29 5.61
N GLY A 40 -7.86 0.47 5.95
CA GLY A 40 -7.83 -0.98 5.85
C GLY A 40 -8.41 -1.42 4.51
N VAL A 41 -7.71 -2.29 3.81
CA VAL A 41 -8.18 -2.93 2.57
C VAL A 41 -8.22 -4.42 2.80
N ASP A 42 -9.38 -5.03 2.55
CA ASP A 42 -9.52 -6.48 2.51
C ASP A 42 -8.59 -7.04 1.43
N ASP A 43 -7.65 -7.92 1.83
CA ASP A 43 -6.71 -8.50 0.89
C ASP A 43 -7.41 -9.28 -0.23
N GLU A 44 -8.60 -9.82 0.01
CA GLU A 44 -9.41 -10.47 -1.02
C GLU A 44 -9.82 -9.50 -2.13
N ALA A 45 -10.12 -8.25 -1.78
CA ALA A 45 -10.46 -7.23 -2.76
C ALA A 45 -9.25 -6.92 -3.66
N ALA A 46 -8.06 -6.79 -3.08
CA ALA A 46 -6.83 -6.57 -3.84
C ALA A 46 -6.54 -7.76 -4.77
N MET A 47 -6.62 -9.00 -4.28
CA MET A 47 -6.37 -10.20 -5.08
C MET A 47 -7.38 -10.35 -6.23
N ALA A 48 -8.67 -10.08 -5.99
CA ALA A 48 -9.69 -10.16 -7.03
C ALA A 48 -9.48 -9.10 -8.12
N LEU A 49 -9.08 -7.88 -7.73
CA LEU A 49 -8.75 -6.83 -8.70
C LEU A 49 -7.47 -7.13 -9.47
N THR A 50 -6.47 -7.77 -8.86
CA THR A 50 -5.29 -8.24 -9.59
C THR A 50 -5.69 -9.17 -10.73
N ARG A 51 -6.61 -10.12 -10.52
CA ARG A 51 -7.13 -10.98 -11.61
C ARG A 51 -7.89 -10.17 -12.67
N LEU A 52 -8.78 -9.27 -12.23
CA LEU A 52 -9.55 -8.38 -13.12
C LEU A 52 -8.67 -7.53 -14.05
N PHE A 53 -7.53 -7.08 -13.54
CA PHE A 53 -6.60 -6.17 -14.24
C PHE A 53 -5.58 -6.89 -15.13
N ASN A 54 -5.51 -8.22 -15.11
CA ASN A 54 -4.45 -8.98 -15.78
C ASN A 54 -4.95 -10.20 -16.58
N GLU A 55 -6.10 -10.77 -16.24
CA GLU A 55 -6.66 -11.91 -16.97
C GLU A 55 -7.59 -11.47 -18.11
N GLU A 56 -7.58 -12.20 -19.22
CA GLU A 56 -8.30 -11.88 -20.47
C GLU A 56 -9.78 -11.55 -20.22
N ALA A 57 -10.49 -12.41 -19.48
CA ALA A 57 -11.90 -12.20 -19.13
C ALA A 57 -12.13 -10.90 -18.33
N GLY A 58 -11.16 -10.48 -17.53
CA GLY A 58 -11.20 -9.24 -16.78
C GLY A 58 -11.05 -8.01 -17.67
N LEU A 59 -10.06 -8.03 -18.58
CA LEU A 59 -9.83 -6.95 -19.54
C LEU A 59 -11.01 -6.79 -20.51
N GLU A 60 -11.55 -7.91 -21.02
CA GLU A 60 -12.75 -7.91 -21.86
C GLU A 60 -13.96 -7.34 -21.12
N TYR A 61 -14.15 -7.71 -19.84
CA TYR A 61 -15.23 -7.18 -19.03
C TYR A 61 -15.10 -5.66 -18.84
N LEU A 62 -13.90 -5.16 -18.51
CA LEU A 62 -13.63 -3.72 -18.35
C LEU A 62 -13.93 -2.93 -19.63
N SER A 63 -13.51 -3.47 -20.79
CA SER A 63 -13.85 -2.89 -22.09
C SER A 63 -15.37 -2.86 -22.31
N SER A 64 -16.07 -3.95 -21.97
CA SER A 64 -17.53 -4.05 -22.13
C SER A 64 -18.33 -3.05 -21.29
N VAL A 65 -17.77 -2.61 -20.14
CA VAL A 65 -18.39 -1.60 -19.27
C VAL A 65 -17.91 -0.16 -19.57
N GLY A 66 -17.11 0.02 -20.62
CA GLY A 66 -16.74 1.33 -21.17
C GLY A 66 -15.45 1.94 -20.63
N VAL A 67 -14.57 1.15 -20.01
CA VAL A 67 -13.20 1.58 -19.72
C VAL A 67 -12.44 1.65 -21.05
N ASP A 68 -11.72 2.75 -21.31
CA ASP A 68 -11.01 2.94 -22.55
C ASP A 68 -9.76 2.05 -22.65
N ASP A 69 -9.40 1.67 -23.88
CA ASP A 69 -8.29 0.74 -24.16
C ASP A 69 -6.96 1.24 -23.61
N ALA A 70 -6.73 2.57 -23.62
CA ALA A 70 -5.48 3.13 -23.13
C ALA A 70 -5.36 2.95 -21.61
N THR A 71 -6.45 3.13 -20.85
CA THR A 71 -6.46 2.79 -19.42
C THR A 71 -6.23 1.30 -19.21
N ILE A 72 -6.92 0.43 -19.95
CA ILE A 72 -6.83 -1.04 -19.81
C ILE A 72 -5.40 -1.52 -20.03
N GLU A 73 -4.71 -1.00 -21.06
CA GLU A 73 -3.32 -1.36 -21.39
C GLU A 73 -2.33 -1.09 -20.24
N HIS A 74 -2.60 -0.09 -19.39
CA HIS A 74 -1.74 0.26 -18.27
C HIS A 74 -2.08 -0.47 -16.97
N LEU A 75 -3.24 -1.15 -16.87
CA LEU A 75 -3.64 -1.85 -15.64
C LEU A 75 -2.65 -2.92 -15.16
N PRO A 76 -1.96 -3.69 -16.03
CA PRO A 76 -0.91 -4.63 -15.61
C PRO A 76 0.31 -3.97 -14.93
N LEU A 77 0.50 -2.65 -15.10
CA LEU A 77 1.52 -1.90 -14.37
C LEU A 77 1.17 -1.73 -12.89
N MET A 78 -0.04 -2.12 -12.48
CA MET A 78 -0.50 -2.09 -11.10
C MET A 78 -0.44 -3.49 -10.49
N GLY A 79 0.51 -3.71 -9.59
CA GLY A 79 0.60 -4.90 -8.76
C GLY A 79 -0.46 -4.94 -7.65
N ILE A 80 -0.33 -5.91 -6.74
CA ILE A 80 -1.33 -6.24 -5.71
C ILE A 80 -1.51 -5.06 -4.73
N SER A 81 -0.41 -4.50 -4.23
CA SER A 81 -0.43 -3.32 -3.37
C SER A 81 -0.90 -2.06 -4.10
N GLY A 82 -0.62 -1.95 -5.40
CA GLY A 82 -1.18 -0.93 -6.28
C GLY A 82 -2.71 -0.99 -6.32
N ALA A 83 -3.31 -2.18 -6.45
CA ALA A 83 -4.75 -2.35 -6.40
C ALA A 83 -5.33 -1.96 -5.02
N ALA A 84 -4.61 -2.26 -3.93
CA ALA A 84 -4.99 -1.80 -2.60
C ALA A 84 -4.89 -0.26 -2.45
N ASN A 85 -3.90 0.37 -3.07
CA ASN A 85 -3.74 1.81 -3.12
C ASN A 85 -4.83 2.51 -3.95
N LEU A 86 -5.30 1.88 -5.03
CA LEU A 86 -6.48 2.33 -5.79
C LEU A 86 -7.75 2.28 -4.93
N LEU A 87 -8.00 1.16 -4.24
CA LEU A 87 -9.14 1.04 -3.32
C LEU A 87 -9.07 2.06 -2.20
N SER A 88 -7.88 2.32 -1.67
CA SER A 88 -7.65 3.36 -0.65
C SER A 88 -7.95 4.76 -1.21
N ALA A 89 -7.53 5.06 -2.44
CA ALA A 89 -7.84 6.33 -3.10
C ALA A 89 -9.36 6.53 -3.30
N ILE A 90 -10.08 5.47 -3.68
CA ILE A 90 -11.55 5.49 -3.77
C ILE A 90 -12.17 5.78 -2.40
N LYS A 91 -11.68 5.13 -1.34
CA LYS A 91 -12.13 5.37 0.04
C LYS A 91 -11.88 6.81 0.48
N VAL A 92 -10.71 7.39 0.17
CA VAL A 92 -10.38 8.81 0.43
C VAL A 92 -11.35 9.73 -0.31
N ALA A 93 -11.56 9.51 -1.61
CA ALA A 93 -12.47 10.31 -2.42
C ALA A 93 -13.90 10.30 -1.86
N LYS A 94 -14.39 9.12 -1.47
CA LYS A 94 -15.70 8.99 -0.85
C LYS A 94 -15.76 9.62 0.54
N HIS A 95 -14.72 9.47 1.36
CA HIS A 95 -14.68 9.96 2.74
C HIS A 95 -14.73 11.49 2.80
N TYR A 96 -14.00 12.17 1.92
CA TYR A 96 -13.98 13.63 1.82
C TYR A 96 -15.02 14.18 0.84
N GLU A 97 -15.95 13.35 0.35
CA GLU A 97 -17.00 13.75 -0.60
C GLU A 97 -16.45 14.50 -1.82
N MET A 98 -15.30 14.05 -2.32
CA MET A 98 -14.57 14.69 -3.42
C MET A 98 -15.38 14.70 -4.71
N THR A 99 -15.15 15.73 -5.51
CA THR A 99 -15.83 15.99 -6.77
C THR A 99 -14.86 15.99 -7.95
N GLU A 100 -15.36 16.24 -9.15
CA GLU A 100 -14.55 16.44 -10.36
C GLU A 100 -13.52 17.59 -10.28
N LYS A 101 -13.59 18.44 -9.24
CA LYS A 101 -12.66 19.55 -9.00
C LYS A 101 -11.46 19.16 -8.15
N ASP A 102 -11.49 17.97 -7.57
CA ASP A 102 -10.51 17.49 -6.62
C ASP A 102 -9.62 16.42 -7.25
N VAL A 103 -8.39 16.30 -6.75
CA VAL A 103 -7.40 15.36 -7.29
C VAL A 103 -6.92 14.44 -6.18
N VAL A 104 -7.02 13.13 -6.42
CA VAL A 104 -6.35 12.12 -5.59
C VAL A 104 -5.16 11.57 -6.37
N MET A 105 -3.97 11.67 -5.77
CA MET A 105 -2.78 11.01 -6.29
C MET A 105 -2.51 9.76 -5.45
N THR A 106 -2.25 8.65 -6.14
CA THR A 106 -1.89 7.38 -5.51
C THR A 106 -0.74 6.74 -6.28
N VAL A 107 -0.12 5.70 -5.71
CA VAL A 107 1.08 5.07 -6.25
C VAL A 107 0.82 3.60 -6.56
N ALA A 108 1.07 3.18 -7.79
CA ALA A 108 1.31 1.78 -8.13
C ALA A 108 2.79 1.49 -7.86
N THR A 109 3.09 0.77 -6.79
CA THR A 109 4.46 0.61 -6.27
C THR A 109 5.31 -0.34 -7.10
N ASP A 110 4.65 -1.32 -7.71
CA ASP A 110 5.24 -2.39 -8.52
C ASP A 110 4.26 -2.79 -9.62
N SER A 111 4.79 -3.43 -10.67
CA SER A 111 4.00 -4.02 -11.75
C SER A 111 3.78 -5.51 -11.54
N MET A 112 2.79 -6.07 -12.24
CA MET A 112 2.54 -7.51 -12.22
C MET A 112 3.64 -8.36 -12.87
N GLU A 113 4.61 -7.74 -13.55
CA GLU A 113 5.81 -8.42 -14.05
C GLU A 113 6.60 -9.09 -12.91
N MET A 114 6.60 -8.47 -11.73
CA MET A 114 7.25 -9.01 -10.52
C MET A 114 6.46 -10.18 -9.88
N TYR A 115 5.19 -10.37 -10.26
CA TYR A 115 4.25 -11.32 -9.63
C TYR A 115 3.67 -12.34 -10.62
N GLY A 116 4.40 -12.66 -11.70
CA GLY A 116 3.89 -13.55 -12.76
C GLY A 116 3.42 -14.93 -12.27
N SER A 117 4.02 -15.48 -11.20
CA SER A 117 3.55 -16.75 -10.61
C SER A 117 2.22 -16.62 -9.87
N ARG A 118 1.88 -15.43 -9.37
CA ARG A 118 0.73 -15.23 -8.49
C ARG A 118 -0.60 -15.50 -9.19
N LEU A 119 -0.73 -15.15 -10.47
CA LEU A 119 -1.94 -15.45 -11.26
C LEU A 119 -2.09 -16.96 -11.49
N ALA A 120 -0.98 -17.68 -11.71
CA ALA A 120 -0.99 -19.13 -11.85
C ALA A 120 -1.39 -19.81 -10.53
N GLU A 121 -0.82 -19.38 -9.40
CA GLU A 121 -1.17 -19.85 -8.06
C GLU A 121 -2.66 -19.60 -7.74
N LEU A 122 -3.17 -18.39 -8.02
CA LEU A 122 -4.59 -18.08 -7.85
C LEU A 122 -5.49 -18.97 -8.72
N THR A 123 -5.05 -19.30 -9.93
CA THR A 123 -5.77 -20.20 -10.83
C THR A 123 -5.74 -21.64 -10.31
N GLU A 124 -4.63 -22.11 -9.76
CA GLU A 124 -4.53 -23.43 -9.12
C GLU A 124 -5.45 -23.52 -7.89
N ASP A 125 -5.44 -22.49 -7.05
CA ASP A 125 -6.23 -22.45 -5.81
C ASP A 125 -7.73 -22.28 -6.03
N ARG A 126 -8.13 -21.52 -7.06
CA ARG A 126 -9.52 -21.02 -7.23
C ARG A 126 -10.18 -21.39 -8.55
N GLY A 127 -9.42 -21.96 -9.47
CA GLY A 127 -9.88 -22.23 -10.83
C GLY A 127 -9.72 -21.03 -11.77
N SER A 128 -10.14 -21.24 -13.01
CA SER A 128 -10.14 -20.24 -14.09
C SER A 128 -10.94 -19.00 -13.71
N PHE A 129 -10.45 -17.82 -14.07
CA PHE A 129 -11.21 -16.57 -13.96
C PHE A 129 -12.11 -16.42 -15.18
N ASP A 130 -13.43 -16.42 -14.98
CA ASP A 130 -14.38 -16.26 -16.08
C ASP A 130 -15.05 -14.87 -16.08
N ALA A 131 -15.92 -14.65 -17.07
CA ALA A 131 -16.66 -13.39 -17.20
C ALA A 131 -17.58 -13.08 -16.00
N THR A 132 -18.08 -14.11 -15.31
CA THR A 132 -18.88 -13.95 -14.09
C THR A 132 -17.99 -13.48 -12.94
N ASP A 133 -16.81 -14.09 -12.79
CA ASP A 133 -15.84 -13.67 -11.78
C ASP A 133 -15.37 -12.22 -12.00
N ALA A 134 -15.10 -11.84 -13.26
CA ALA A 134 -14.76 -10.48 -13.63
C ALA A 134 -15.87 -9.49 -13.24
N ALA A 135 -17.12 -9.82 -13.56
CA ALA A 135 -18.28 -9.02 -13.18
C ALA A 135 -18.43 -8.89 -11.65
N VAL A 136 -18.23 -9.99 -10.92
CA VAL A 136 -18.28 -9.99 -9.46
C VAL A 136 -17.16 -9.14 -8.87
N ALA A 137 -15.92 -9.28 -9.35
CA ALA A 137 -14.78 -8.50 -8.85
C ALA A 137 -15.00 -7.00 -9.06
N PHE A 138 -15.40 -6.60 -10.27
CA PHE A 138 -15.67 -5.20 -10.60
C PHE A 138 -16.79 -4.60 -9.74
N ASN A 139 -17.95 -5.27 -9.67
CA ASN A 139 -19.10 -4.71 -8.96
C ASN A 139 -18.92 -4.74 -7.43
N ARG A 140 -18.40 -5.85 -6.89
CA ARG A 140 -18.26 -6.03 -5.44
C ARG A 140 -17.11 -5.20 -4.89
N TYR A 141 -15.93 -5.29 -5.49
CA TYR A 141 -14.72 -4.73 -4.90
C TYR A 141 -14.43 -3.32 -5.42
N LEU A 142 -14.60 -3.05 -6.72
CA LEU A 142 -14.35 -1.70 -7.24
C LEU A 142 -15.52 -0.75 -6.97
N LEU A 143 -16.70 -1.01 -7.56
CA LEU A 143 -17.87 -0.14 -7.38
C LEU A 143 -18.40 -0.17 -5.95
N GLY A 144 -18.40 -1.36 -5.34
CA GLY A 144 -18.88 -1.60 -3.98
C GLY A 144 -17.95 -1.13 -2.86
N THR A 145 -16.79 -0.52 -3.15
CA THR A 145 -15.88 0.02 -2.14
C THR A 145 -16.62 0.97 -1.18
N GLY A 146 -16.77 0.58 0.09
CA GLY A 146 -17.42 1.38 1.13
C GLY A 146 -16.45 2.21 1.98
N LEU A 147 -16.95 2.85 3.04
CA LEU A 147 -16.15 3.60 4.03
C LEU A 147 -15.79 2.80 5.29
N ASP A 148 -15.99 1.49 5.24
CA ASP A 148 -15.49 0.56 6.24
C ASP A 148 -13.97 0.71 6.40
N HIS A 149 -13.50 0.59 7.66
CA HIS A 149 -12.07 0.60 8.01
C HIS A 149 -11.30 1.86 7.55
N VAL A 150 -11.97 3.01 7.49
CA VAL A 150 -11.35 4.33 7.26
C VAL A 150 -11.31 5.09 8.59
N HIS A 151 -10.13 5.56 8.98
CA HIS A 151 -9.94 6.36 10.20
C HIS A 151 -9.11 7.61 9.90
N GLU A 152 -9.72 8.78 10.06
CA GLU A 152 -9.00 10.06 10.04
C GLU A 152 -8.25 10.23 11.37
N LEU A 153 -6.95 10.52 11.29
CA LEU A 153 -6.04 10.48 12.43
C LEU A 153 -5.86 11.88 13.02
N GLY A 154 -6.34 12.07 14.25
CA GLY A 154 -5.97 13.22 15.06
C GLY A 154 -4.57 13.08 15.68
N TYR A 155 -4.15 14.11 16.42
CA TYR A 155 -2.83 14.14 17.07
C TYR A 155 -2.57 12.91 17.95
N TYR A 156 -3.55 12.53 18.79
CA TYR A 156 -3.39 11.40 19.71
C TYR A 156 -3.48 10.04 19.01
N ASP A 157 -4.19 9.92 17.89
CA ASP A 157 -4.17 8.71 17.08
C ASP A 157 -2.78 8.48 16.48
N ARG A 158 -2.20 9.52 15.85
CA ARG A 158 -0.84 9.48 15.32
C ARG A 158 0.17 9.16 16.42
N LYS A 159 0.03 9.77 17.61
CA LYS A 159 0.91 9.51 18.75
C LYS A 159 0.79 8.07 19.27
N ARG A 160 -0.44 7.53 19.33
CA ARG A 160 -0.70 6.14 19.70
C ARG A 160 0.01 5.19 18.74
N ILE A 161 -0.14 5.40 17.43
CA ILE A 161 0.50 4.60 16.39
C ILE A 161 2.03 4.72 16.49
N HIS A 162 2.57 5.93 16.64
CA HIS A 162 4.02 6.15 16.84
C HIS A 162 4.57 5.36 18.03
N ASN A 163 3.86 5.36 19.14
CA ASN A 163 4.29 4.65 20.34
C ASN A 163 4.35 3.12 20.15
N LEU A 164 3.66 2.54 19.16
CA LEU A 164 3.77 1.11 18.86
C LEU A 164 5.19 0.71 18.41
N LYS A 165 5.96 1.65 17.85
CA LYS A 165 7.37 1.43 17.50
C LYS A 165 8.19 1.00 18.72
N TYR A 166 7.82 1.42 19.93
CA TYR A 166 8.56 1.13 21.15
C TYR A 166 8.79 -0.37 21.34
N TYR A 167 7.75 -1.18 21.17
CA TYR A 167 7.82 -2.62 21.45
C TYR A 167 8.75 -3.37 20.50
N THR A 168 8.77 -3.00 19.23
CA THR A 168 9.68 -3.64 18.26
C THR A 168 11.07 -3.04 18.33
N TRP A 169 11.17 -1.70 18.27
CA TRP A 169 12.45 -1.06 18.04
C TRP A 169 13.25 -0.86 19.31
N VAL A 170 12.61 -0.45 20.40
CA VAL A 170 13.31 -0.19 21.68
C VAL A 170 13.51 -1.49 22.44
N GLU A 171 12.44 -2.23 22.70
CA GLU A 171 12.51 -3.44 23.54
C GLU A 171 13.21 -4.62 22.84
N GLN A 172 13.05 -4.78 21.52
CA GLN A 172 13.54 -5.98 20.82
C GLN A 172 14.74 -5.71 19.91
N GLN A 173 14.85 -4.53 19.29
CA GLN A 173 15.90 -4.22 18.31
C GLN A 173 16.97 -3.22 18.80
N GLY A 174 16.93 -2.82 20.07
CA GLY A 174 18.01 -2.08 20.73
C GLY A 174 18.09 -0.59 20.41
N LYS A 175 17.03 0.01 19.87
CA LYS A 175 16.86 1.48 19.86
C LYS A 175 16.69 2.00 21.29
N THR A 176 17.02 3.27 21.53
CA THR A 176 16.86 3.87 22.86
C THR A 176 15.51 4.59 23.01
N TYR A 177 15.10 4.81 24.26
CA TYR A 177 13.94 5.62 24.61
C TYR A 177 14.09 7.04 24.03
N GLU A 178 15.28 7.63 24.13
CA GLU A 178 15.58 8.97 23.64
C GLU A 178 15.43 9.05 22.11
N GLU A 179 15.89 8.05 21.37
CA GLU A 179 15.76 8.01 19.90
C GLU A 179 14.29 8.04 19.45
N ILE A 180 13.40 7.27 20.08
CA ILE A 180 11.98 7.24 19.70
C ILE A 180 11.24 8.52 20.15
N GLN A 181 11.67 9.15 21.26
CA GLN A 181 11.15 10.46 21.65
C GLN A 181 11.62 11.55 20.69
N ALA A 182 12.86 11.50 20.21
CA ALA A 182 13.39 12.46 19.25
C ALA A 182 12.57 12.47 17.94
N GLN A 183 12.19 11.30 17.42
CA GLN A 183 11.26 11.22 16.27
C GLN A 183 9.96 12.02 16.45
N TRP A 184 9.51 12.19 17.70
CA TRP A 184 8.27 12.89 18.02
C TRP A 184 8.44 14.33 18.51
N TYR A 185 9.56 14.71 19.10
CA TYR A 185 9.72 16.05 19.71
C TYR A 185 10.87 16.87 19.14
N ASP A 186 11.80 16.25 18.43
CA ASP A 186 12.84 16.97 17.71
C ASP A 186 12.30 17.33 16.31
N ASP A 187 12.12 18.63 16.09
CA ASP A 187 11.57 19.17 14.84
C ASP A 187 12.54 18.95 13.66
N ASP A 188 13.84 18.81 13.93
CA ASP A 188 14.88 18.59 12.92
C ASP A 188 15.15 17.10 12.64
N TYR A 189 14.52 16.18 13.39
CA TYR A 189 14.79 14.74 13.25
C TYR A 189 14.61 14.24 11.82
N TRP A 190 13.48 14.57 11.18
CA TRP A 190 13.17 14.07 9.85
C TRP A 190 13.83 14.87 8.73
N THR A 191 13.96 16.19 8.91
CA THR A 191 14.58 17.08 7.91
C THR A 191 16.09 16.85 7.82
N SER A 192 16.75 16.55 8.95
CA SER A 192 18.17 16.19 8.96
C SER A 192 18.46 14.89 8.20
N ILE A 193 17.55 13.91 8.22
CA ILE A 193 17.66 12.69 7.42
C ILE A 193 17.52 13.00 5.92
N GLN A 194 16.56 13.85 5.55
CA GLN A 194 16.37 14.25 4.15
C GLN A 194 17.60 14.98 3.59
N ALA A 195 18.29 15.77 4.43
CA ALA A 195 19.54 16.44 4.06
C ALA A 195 20.70 15.47 3.75
N MET A 196 20.58 14.18 4.09
CA MET A 196 21.57 13.16 3.77
C MET A 196 21.43 12.58 2.35
N ALA A 197 20.47 13.05 1.55
CA ALA A 197 20.25 12.55 0.19
C ALA A 197 21.52 12.63 -0.69
N ASP A 198 22.12 13.82 -0.84
CA ASP A 198 23.31 13.99 -1.68
C ASP A 198 24.53 13.20 -1.14
N PRO A 199 24.85 13.24 0.19
CA PRO A 199 25.91 12.40 0.74
C PRO A 199 25.70 10.90 0.53
N ILE A 200 24.46 10.41 0.62
CA ILE A 200 24.14 9.00 0.37
C ILE A 200 24.36 8.66 -1.10
N ASP A 201 23.96 9.55 -2.02
CA ASP A 201 24.15 9.36 -3.46
C ASP A 201 25.64 9.26 -3.83
N GLU A 202 26.49 10.12 -3.26
CA GLU A 202 27.95 10.05 -3.41
C GLU A 202 28.51 8.69 -2.94
N LEU A 203 28.04 8.19 -1.78
CA LEU A 203 28.45 6.90 -1.25
C LEU A 203 27.99 5.73 -2.13
N ILE A 204 26.80 5.80 -2.69
CA ILE A 204 26.27 4.82 -3.65
C ILE A 204 27.14 4.80 -4.91
N GLY A 205 27.47 5.98 -5.45
CA GLY A 205 28.37 6.11 -6.61
C GLY A 205 29.72 5.45 -6.36
N ALA A 206 30.39 5.81 -5.25
CA ALA A 206 31.68 5.23 -4.88
C ALA A 206 31.61 3.71 -4.65
N PHE A 207 30.51 3.20 -4.08
CA PHE A 207 30.28 1.77 -3.95
C PHE A 207 30.18 1.08 -5.31
N ASN A 208 29.38 1.63 -6.23
CA ASN A 208 29.16 1.07 -7.56
C ASN A 208 30.46 1.03 -8.37
N GLU A 209 31.28 2.09 -8.33
CA GLU A 209 32.60 2.11 -8.97
C GLU A 209 33.51 1.01 -8.43
N ARG A 210 33.54 0.83 -7.11
CA ARG A 210 34.37 -0.19 -6.47
C ARG A 210 33.97 -1.60 -6.90
N VAL A 211 32.67 -1.90 -6.96
CA VAL A 211 32.18 -3.23 -7.35
C VAL A 211 32.30 -3.49 -8.85
N ALA A 212 32.15 -2.46 -9.69
CA ALA A 212 32.34 -2.59 -11.14
C ALA A 212 33.82 -2.80 -11.54
N SER A 213 34.76 -2.43 -10.67
CA SER A 213 36.20 -2.61 -10.87
C SER A 213 36.75 -3.97 -10.40
N GLN A 214 35.92 -4.84 -9.83
CA GLN A 214 36.25 -6.21 -9.40
C GLN A 214 35.73 -7.25 -10.41
#